data_AF-A0A9D6LSS0-F1
#
_entry.id   AF-A0A9D6LSS0-F1
#
_cell.length_a   1.000
_cell.length_b   1.000
_cell.length_c   1.000
_cell.angle_alpha   90.00
_cell.angle_beta   90.00
_cell.angle_gamma   90.00
#
_symmetry.space_group_name_H-M   'P 1'
#
loop_
_entity.id
_entity.type
_entity.pdbx_description
1 polymer ?
#
loop_
_entity_poly.entity_id
_entity_poly.type
_entity_poly.pdbx_seq_one_letter_code
_entity_poly.pdbx_strand_id
1 'polypeptide(L)'
;MKRFGQRIISQAILTVLAGMILSLSVQAAEPTAAVSFSTKQLPPWAETAWSEYRTHRAAGRMKEASEAFSQVRQQAASQGIRGFDLLAAVMIQEGGEALSKGNIDEAVELGEAARQWSPDDPNSAFFLAKALFDQHPFSPFPAIGNYFSGLSAAVRDFWFSFYILGRLVLIFLVGLFGSFVIFFAFLLIRYLPLLVHGLHEWVGTVLNRPAIWVWVLTLLFIPLFIDISPGFILLVGLCFVWWFMTGSERLISATLVVVLSLAVYWLPVTLSWLTAGQSPELILLSQVVRGDAAASGWVPQVEERADYDKNWPVLFSVALEKKREGNYAEALERYQQLLKLEPDRSIILNNMGNVYFLMQRHDEAMAFYKLSITKNPQDAASHYNLSLVYRELLRFTDAEQEYEAAQRINLSLIQSYPGLGPMDELFSKTILWKIAFSNSPSKEAGSQKLFEKIMRPLSLETSPYLLVFVAGGVIAMRLALSRKYTAIPCTLCGRPICFHCQRRILDIKTCSTCWRNFKNVKRKSDLHQIKIRRRWIFRTARWISILFPGAGHFYFGQEMKGFVFQAVFIGILFTFFFRSGFSRAPTEHGEILGFVSLSLILFVFVILYGLVFYDVLKLSYDKA
;
A
#
# COMPACT_ATOMS: atom_id res chain seq x y z
N MET A 1 16.90 34.22 25.68
CA MET A 1 17.36 34.55 24.31
C MET A 1 18.02 33.39 23.57
N LYS A 2 19.08 32.72 24.05
CA LYS A 2 19.73 31.58 23.34
C LYS A 2 18.78 30.42 22.97
N ARG A 3 17.86 30.02 23.87
CA ARG A 3 16.85 28.96 23.60
C ARG A 3 15.74 29.40 22.64
N PHE A 4 15.50 30.71 22.51
CA PHE A 4 14.48 31.27 21.60
C PHE A 4 15.04 31.39 20.18
N GLY A 5 16.28 31.86 20.04
CA GLY A 5 17.02 31.86 18.77
C GLY A 5 17.24 30.46 18.21
N GLN A 6 17.54 29.46 19.05
CA GLN A 6 17.65 28.06 18.60
C GLN A 6 16.33 27.47 18.10
N ARG A 7 15.17 27.87 18.66
CA ARG A 7 13.86 27.43 18.19
C ARG A 7 13.48 28.09 16.86
N ILE A 8 13.76 29.38 16.70
CA ILE A 8 13.50 30.10 15.44
C ILE A 8 14.41 29.59 14.32
N ILE A 9 15.71 29.37 14.60
CA ILE A 9 16.65 28.80 13.64
C ILE A 9 16.25 27.35 13.30
N SER A 10 15.84 26.55 14.29
CA SER A 10 15.34 25.19 14.05
C SER A 10 14.05 25.17 13.24
N GLN A 11 13.14 26.11 13.45
CA GLN A 11 11.91 26.23 12.67
C GLN A 11 12.21 26.71 11.25
N ALA A 12 13.03 27.75 11.08
CA ALA A 12 13.43 28.25 9.78
C ALA A 12 14.17 27.19 8.95
N ILE A 13 15.08 26.41 9.58
CA ILE A 13 15.74 25.27 8.94
C ILE A 13 14.71 24.20 8.57
N LEU A 14 13.73 23.91 9.44
CA LEU A 14 12.65 22.97 9.10
C LEU A 14 11.78 23.46 7.95
N THR A 15 11.45 24.75 7.88
CA THR A 15 10.62 25.32 6.82
C THR A 15 11.37 25.38 5.49
N VAL A 16 12.67 25.70 5.52
CA VAL A 16 13.55 25.66 4.33
C VAL A 16 13.76 24.22 3.86
N LEU A 17 13.99 23.28 4.78
CA LEU A 17 14.07 21.86 4.45
C LEU A 17 12.73 21.34 3.91
N ALA A 18 11.59 21.70 4.51
CA ALA A 18 10.28 21.33 4.02
C ALA A 18 9.99 21.92 2.63
N GLY A 19 10.41 23.17 2.38
CA GLY A 19 10.34 23.81 1.08
C GLY A 19 11.23 23.14 0.02
N MET A 20 12.46 22.77 0.38
CA MET A 20 13.37 22.01 -0.49
C MET A 20 12.86 20.59 -0.76
N ILE A 21 12.25 19.95 0.24
CA ILE A 21 11.64 18.63 0.11
C ILE A 21 10.42 18.71 -0.82
N LEU A 22 9.56 19.74 -0.65
CA LEU A 22 8.44 19.96 -1.56
C LEU A 22 8.93 20.26 -2.98
N SER A 23 9.94 21.10 -3.16
CA SER A 23 10.48 21.40 -4.50
C SER A 23 11.09 20.17 -5.17
N LEU A 24 11.85 19.36 -4.44
CA LEU A 24 12.39 18.09 -4.95
C LEU A 24 11.29 17.08 -5.26
N SER A 25 10.21 17.08 -4.49
CA SER A 25 9.06 16.20 -4.71
C SER A 25 8.30 16.60 -5.98
N VAL A 26 8.10 17.89 -6.22
CA VAL A 26 7.43 18.41 -7.42
C VAL A 26 8.28 18.18 -8.67
N GLN A 27 9.58 18.45 -8.59
CA GLN A 27 10.52 18.28 -9.71
C GLN A 27 10.68 16.82 -10.16
N ALA A 28 10.54 15.88 -9.23
CA ALA A 28 10.71 14.47 -9.51
C ALA A 28 9.57 13.87 -10.36
N ALA A 29 8.35 14.41 -10.33
CA ALA A 29 7.18 13.85 -11.03
C ALA A 29 7.38 13.72 -12.56
N GLU A 30 8.02 12.66 -13.05
CA GLU A 30 8.19 12.42 -14.49
C GLU A 30 6.94 11.73 -15.08
N PRO A 31 6.43 12.21 -16.22
CA PRO A 31 5.42 11.49 -16.97
C PRO A 31 6.02 10.19 -17.49
N THR A 32 5.42 9.05 -17.15
CA THR A 32 5.87 7.73 -17.58
C THR A 32 5.69 7.52 -19.09
N ALA A 33 6.55 6.68 -19.66
CA ALA A 33 6.64 6.35 -21.08
C ALA A 33 5.29 6.03 -21.77
N ALA A 34 5.21 6.44 -23.04
CA ALA A 34 4.10 6.31 -23.98
C ALA A 34 3.37 4.96 -23.86
N VAL A 35 2.18 5.00 -23.25
CA VAL A 35 1.16 3.97 -23.48
C VAL A 35 0.50 4.35 -24.79
N SER A 36 0.44 3.44 -25.76
CA SER A 36 -0.35 3.66 -26.97
C SER A 36 -1.82 3.67 -26.57
N PHE A 37 -2.36 4.86 -26.28
CA PHE A 37 -3.75 5.02 -25.90
C PHE A 37 -4.65 4.69 -27.10
N SER A 38 -5.53 3.71 -26.92
CA SER A 38 -6.59 3.47 -27.89
C SER A 38 -7.81 4.28 -27.47
N THR A 39 -8.08 5.36 -28.19
CA THR A 39 -9.32 6.17 -28.03
C THR A 39 -10.59 5.36 -28.26
N LYS A 40 -10.48 4.11 -28.75
CA LYS A 40 -11.58 3.15 -28.93
C LYS A 40 -12.35 2.83 -27.65
N GLN A 41 -11.82 3.15 -26.47
CA GLN A 41 -12.54 2.98 -25.20
C GLN A 41 -13.47 4.15 -24.87
N LEU A 42 -13.37 5.27 -25.60
CA LEU A 42 -14.28 6.41 -25.45
C LEU A 42 -15.57 6.19 -26.22
N PRO A 43 -16.67 6.81 -25.78
CA PRO A 43 -17.86 6.96 -26.62
C PRO A 43 -17.51 7.62 -27.97
N PRO A 44 -18.14 7.22 -29.10
CA PRO A 44 -17.83 7.76 -30.42
C PRO A 44 -17.92 9.30 -30.53
N TRP A 45 -18.88 9.89 -29.81
CA TRP A 45 -19.04 11.35 -29.75
C TRP A 45 -17.85 12.03 -29.03
N ALA A 46 -17.30 11.40 -27.99
CA ALA A 46 -16.15 11.92 -27.26
C ALA A 46 -14.85 11.79 -28.07
N GLU A 47 -14.72 10.72 -28.86
CA GLU A 47 -13.61 10.58 -29.81
C GLU A 47 -13.65 11.66 -30.91
N THR A 48 -14.84 11.96 -31.43
CA THR A 48 -15.06 13.02 -32.42
C THR A 48 -14.68 14.39 -31.85
N ALA A 49 -15.19 14.70 -30.65
CA ALA A 49 -14.87 15.90 -29.89
C ALA A 49 -13.36 16.08 -29.66
N TRP A 50 -12.68 14.99 -29.27
CA TRP A 50 -11.23 15.00 -29.08
C TRP A 50 -10.48 15.30 -30.39
N SER A 51 -10.94 14.76 -31.51
CA SER A 51 -10.39 15.05 -32.83
C SER A 51 -10.53 16.52 -33.22
N GLU A 52 -11.70 17.11 -32.99
CA GLU A 52 -11.96 18.54 -33.26
C GLU A 52 -11.07 19.43 -32.40
N TYR A 53 -11.00 19.15 -31.09
CA TYR A 53 -10.12 19.87 -30.16
C TYR A 53 -8.67 19.88 -30.66
N ARG A 54 -8.12 18.71 -31.02
CA ARG A 54 -6.75 18.62 -31.56
C ARG A 54 -6.58 19.39 -32.87
N THR A 55 -7.59 19.39 -33.72
CA THR A 55 -7.56 20.11 -35.01
C THR A 55 -7.51 21.63 -34.82
N HIS A 56 -8.36 22.18 -33.93
CA HIS A 56 -8.33 23.61 -33.63
C HIS A 56 -7.03 24.02 -32.94
N ARG A 57 -6.52 23.18 -32.03
CA ARG A 57 -5.25 23.40 -31.33
C ARG A 57 -4.06 23.39 -32.28
N ALA A 58 -3.97 22.41 -33.18
CA ALA A 58 -2.93 22.33 -34.21
C ALA A 58 -2.94 23.54 -35.17
N ALA A 59 -4.12 24.14 -35.38
CA ALA A 59 -4.28 25.36 -36.17
C ALA A 59 -4.01 26.67 -35.39
N GLY A 60 -3.63 26.59 -34.10
CA GLY A 60 -3.44 27.77 -33.23
C GLY A 60 -4.73 28.50 -32.86
N ARG A 61 -5.90 27.91 -33.12
CA ARG A 61 -7.23 28.50 -32.88
C ARG A 61 -7.74 28.13 -31.48
N MET A 62 -7.03 28.58 -30.44
CA MET A 62 -7.29 28.16 -29.06
C MET A 62 -8.70 28.52 -28.55
N LYS A 63 -9.27 29.64 -29.02
CA LYS A 63 -10.64 30.01 -28.65
C LYS A 63 -11.66 28.98 -29.15
N GLU A 64 -11.52 28.54 -30.39
CA GLU A 64 -12.40 27.53 -30.99
C GLU A 64 -12.18 26.16 -30.34
N ALA A 65 -10.94 25.81 -29.99
CA ALA A 65 -10.63 24.60 -29.23
C ALA A 65 -11.33 24.62 -27.85
N SER A 66 -11.32 25.77 -27.17
CA SER A 66 -12.02 25.96 -25.89
C SER A 66 -13.54 25.97 -26.01
N GLU A 67 -14.09 26.49 -27.11
CA GLU A 67 -15.53 26.47 -27.37
C GLU A 67 -16.01 25.04 -27.65
N ALA A 68 -15.32 24.31 -28.53
CA ALA A 68 -15.56 22.87 -28.76
C ALA A 68 -15.49 22.09 -27.45
N PHE A 69 -14.50 22.40 -26.59
CA PHE A 69 -14.38 21.81 -25.27
C PHE A 69 -15.62 22.06 -24.37
N SER A 70 -16.12 23.29 -24.33
CA SER A 70 -17.26 23.64 -23.48
C SER A 70 -18.54 22.88 -23.87
N GLN A 71 -18.77 22.69 -25.17
CA GLN A 71 -19.94 21.97 -25.69
C GLN A 71 -19.91 20.49 -25.30
N VAL A 72 -18.73 19.87 -25.42
CA VAL A 72 -18.51 18.46 -25.10
C VAL A 72 -18.71 18.22 -23.61
N ARG A 73 -18.19 19.11 -22.76
CA ARG A 73 -18.44 19.04 -21.31
C ARG A 73 -19.92 19.19 -20.99
N GLN A 74 -20.64 20.08 -21.67
CA GLN A 74 -22.07 20.27 -21.45
C GLN A 74 -22.86 19.00 -21.81
N GLN A 75 -22.54 18.38 -22.94
CA GLN A 75 -23.13 17.11 -23.35
C GLN A 75 -22.79 15.97 -22.37
N ALA A 76 -21.53 15.86 -21.96
CA ALA A 76 -21.08 14.88 -20.97
C ALA A 76 -21.84 15.03 -19.64
N ALA A 77 -21.95 16.27 -19.16
CA ALA A 77 -22.64 16.58 -17.92
C ALA A 77 -24.14 16.26 -17.98
N SER A 78 -24.80 16.42 -19.13
CA SER A 78 -26.20 15.97 -19.31
C SER A 78 -26.37 14.45 -19.23
N GLN A 79 -25.32 13.68 -19.50
CA GLN A 79 -25.29 12.22 -19.34
C GLN A 79 -24.79 11.78 -17.95
N GLY A 80 -24.52 12.73 -17.05
CA GLY A 80 -23.95 12.44 -15.73
C GLY A 80 -22.48 12.00 -15.78
N ILE A 81 -21.77 12.31 -16.87
CA ILE A 81 -20.32 12.11 -17.02
C ILE A 81 -19.61 13.35 -16.48
N ARG A 82 -18.68 13.14 -15.55
CA ARG A 82 -17.93 14.19 -14.83
C ARG A 82 -16.47 14.30 -15.25
N GLY A 83 -15.89 13.21 -15.76
CA GLY A 83 -14.47 13.11 -16.08
C GLY A 83 -14.21 12.37 -17.38
N PHE A 84 -13.05 12.64 -17.97
CA PHE A 84 -12.49 11.93 -19.12
C PHE A 84 -11.05 11.57 -18.83
N ASP A 85 -10.86 10.57 -17.96
CA ASP A 85 -9.53 10.26 -17.41
C ASP A 85 -8.57 9.87 -18.54
N LEU A 86 -9.03 9.14 -19.56
CA LEU A 86 -8.22 8.80 -20.74
C LEU A 86 -7.73 10.06 -21.48
N LEU A 87 -8.58 11.07 -21.66
CA LEU A 87 -8.20 12.28 -22.39
C LEU A 87 -7.26 13.16 -21.56
N ALA A 88 -7.48 13.24 -20.25
CA ALA A 88 -6.56 13.88 -19.33
C ALA A 88 -5.17 13.19 -19.37
N ALA A 89 -5.12 11.85 -19.43
CA ALA A 89 -3.87 11.10 -19.57
C ALA A 89 -3.11 11.47 -20.84
N VAL A 90 -3.80 11.57 -21.98
CA VAL A 90 -3.19 11.97 -23.26
C VAL A 90 -2.63 13.39 -23.18
N MET A 91 -3.37 14.34 -22.60
CA MET A 91 -2.89 15.72 -22.41
C MET A 91 -1.66 15.79 -21.49
N ILE A 92 -1.64 15.01 -20.41
CA ILE A 92 -0.49 14.91 -19.51
C ILE A 92 0.72 14.34 -20.25
N GLN A 93 0.52 13.34 -21.11
CA GLN A 93 1.60 12.79 -21.94
C GLN A 93 2.14 13.84 -22.91
N GLU A 94 1.27 14.47 -23.70
CA GLU A 94 1.65 15.53 -24.64
C GLU A 94 2.36 16.69 -23.91
N GLY A 95 1.88 17.05 -22.72
CA GLY A 95 2.47 18.10 -21.89
C GLY A 95 3.84 17.69 -21.35
N GLY A 96 4.02 16.41 -21.02
CA GLY A 96 5.31 15.83 -20.68
C GLY A 96 6.32 15.93 -21.83
N GLU A 97 5.89 15.65 -23.06
CA GLU A 97 6.70 15.83 -24.26
C GLU A 97 7.05 17.31 -24.48
N ALA A 98 6.10 18.23 -24.27
CA ALA A 98 6.34 19.67 -24.33
C ALA A 98 7.38 20.13 -23.30
N LEU A 99 7.29 19.66 -22.05
CA LEU A 99 8.31 19.93 -21.02
C LEU A 99 9.68 19.43 -21.44
N SER A 100 9.77 18.22 -22.02
CA SER A 100 11.05 17.66 -22.48
C SER A 100 11.70 18.48 -23.60
N LYS A 101 10.89 19.20 -24.39
CA LYS A 101 11.33 20.10 -25.45
C LYS A 101 11.61 21.53 -24.96
N GLY A 102 11.33 21.83 -23.68
CA GLY A 102 11.46 23.17 -23.09
C GLY A 102 10.27 24.09 -23.32
N ASN A 103 9.16 23.59 -23.88
CA ASN A 103 7.92 24.34 -24.11
C ASN A 103 7.06 24.36 -22.83
N ILE A 104 7.47 25.16 -21.84
CA ILE A 104 6.85 25.14 -20.51
C ILE A 104 5.41 25.69 -20.53
N ASP A 105 5.16 26.79 -21.27
CA ASP A 105 3.83 27.40 -21.32
C ASP A 105 2.79 26.45 -21.94
N GLU A 106 3.18 25.72 -22.99
CA GLU A 106 2.36 24.69 -23.62
C GLU A 106 2.05 23.54 -22.64
N ALA A 107 3.02 23.15 -21.82
CA ALA A 107 2.82 22.12 -20.80
C ALA A 107 1.87 22.58 -19.68
N VAL A 108 1.94 23.85 -19.27
CA VAL A 108 1.00 24.42 -18.30
C VAL A 108 -0.41 24.45 -18.88
N GLU A 109 -0.58 24.91 -20.12
CA GLU A 109 -1.87 24.92 -20.82
C GLU A 109 -2.48 23.52 -20.90
N LEU A 110 -1.68 22.51 -21.27
CA LEU A 110 -2.11 21.12 -21.30
C LEU A 110 -2.48 20.57 -19.92
N GLY A 111 -1.74 20.95 -18.88
CA GLY A 111 -2.05 20.55 -17.51
C GLY A 111 -3.34 21.18 -16.98
N GLU A 112 -3.60 22.45 -17.31
CA GLU A 112 -4.86 23.12 -17.00
C GLU A 112 -6.02 22.48 -17.75
N ALA A 113 -5.83 22.16 -19.03
CA ALA A 113 -6.82 21.41 -19.81
C ALA A 113 -7.08 20.04 -19.18
N ALA A 114 -6.06 19.23 -18.89
CA ALA A 114 -6.23 17.91 -18.29
C ALA A 114 -7.06 17.96 -17.00
N ARG A 115 -6.77 18.93 -16.13
CA ARG A 115 -7.49 19.15 -14.87
C ARG A 115 -8.94 19.63 -15.09
N GLN A 116 -9.18 20.36 -16.17
CA GLN A 116 -10.51 20.76 -16.58
C GLN A 116 -11.34 19.58 -17.12
N TRP A 117 -10.71 18.60 -17.78
CA TRP A 117 -11.39 17.40 -18.29
C TRP A 117 -11.62 16.35 -17.19
N SER A 118 -10.70 16.22 -16.23
CA SER A 118 -10.84 15.32 -15.08
C SER A 118 -10.40 16.02 -13.78
N PRO A 119 -11.29 16.80 -13.14
CA PRO A 119 -10.97 17.54 -11.91
C PRO A 119 -10.63 16.63 -10.72
N ASP A 120 -11.20 15.43 -10.70
CA ASP A 120 -10.99 14.43 -9.65
C ASP A 120 -9.79 13.52 -9.90
N ASP A 121 -9.14 13.61 -11.07
CA ASP A 121 -7.94 12.83 -11.37
C ASP A 121 -6.72 13.41 -10.64
N PRO A 122 -6.05 12.63 -9.77
CA PRO A 122 -4.85 13.10 -9.07
C PRO A 122 -3.70 13.44 -10.01
N ASN A 123 -3.58 12.75 -11.15
CA ASN A 123 -2.43 12.88 -12.03
C ASN A 123 -2.40 14.24 -12.74
N SER A 124 -3.56 14.73 -13.20
CA SER A 124 -3.71 16.07 -13.77
C SER A 124 -3.23 17.16 -12.81
N ALA A 125 -3.56 17.02 -11.52
CA ALA A 125 -3.15 17.95 -10.47
C ALA A 125 -1.64 17.91 -10.19
N PHE A 126 -1.05 16.72 -10.12
CA PHE A 126 0.39 16.57 -9.92
C PHE A 126 1.19 17.07 -11.13
N PHE A 127 0.72 16.78 -12.34
CA PHE A 127 1.34 17.26 -13.57
C PHE A 127 1.31 18.79 -13.66
N LEU A 128 0.15 19.41 -13.44
CA LEU A 128 0.03 20.87 -13.42
C LEU A 128 0.91 21.51 -12.33
N ALA A 129 0.98 20.91 -11.15
CA ALA A 129 1.88 21.37 -10.09
C ALA A 129 3.34 21.39 -10.55
N LYS A 130 3.78 20.37 -11.28
CA LYS A 130 5.13 20.32 -11.87
C LYS A 130 5.32 21.39 -12.94
N ALA A 131 4.41 21.48 -13.92
CA ALA A 131 4.52 22.45 -15.00
C ALA A 131 4.61 23.89 -14.47
N LEU A 132 3.80 24.24 -13.46
CA LEU A 132 3.84 25.55 -12.79
C LEU A 132 5.15 25.79 -12.02
N PHE A 133 5.75 24.73 -11.45
CA PHE A 133 7.04 24.85 -10.77
C PHE A 133 8.17 25.10 -11.77
N ASP A 134 8.17 24.40 -12.90
CA ASP A 134 9.15 24.59 -13.97
C ASP A 134 8.99 25.98 -14.62
N GLN A 135 7.76 26.50 -14.73
CA GLN A 135 7.48 27.84 -15.24
C GLN A 135 7.98 28.93 -14.29
N HIS A 136 7.82 28.72 -12.98
CA HIS A 136 8.16 29.72 -11.96
C HIS A 136 8.95 29.12 -10.77
N PRO A 137 10.24 28.77 -10.96
CA PRO A 137 11.03 28.07 -9.94
C PRO A 137 11.20 28.83 -8.62
N PHE A 138 11.13 30.17 -8.67
CA PHE A 138 11.30 31.04 -7.51
C PHE A 138 9.97 31.44 -6.84
N SER A 139 8.82 31.08 -7.39
CA SER A 139 7.50 31.33 -6.79
C SER A 139 6.67 30.05 -6.74
N PRO A 140 6.95 29.13 -5.79
CA PRO A 140 6.37 27.79 -5.78
C PRO A 140 4.92 27.75 -5.29
N PHE A 141 4.32 28.87 -4.86
CA PHE A 141 2.98 28.88 -4.25
C PHE A 141 1.87 28.27 -5.14
N PRO A 142 1.78 28.59 -6.46
CA PRO A 142 0.80 27.97 -7.35
C PRO A 142 1.02 26.46 -7.52
N ALA A 143 2.28 26.03 -7.60
CA ALA A 143 2.66 24.62 -7.67
C ALA A 143 2.29 23.86 -6.39
N ILE A 144 2.56 24.45 -5.21
CA ILE A 144 2.24 23.86 -3.90
C ILE A 144 0.72 23.65 -3.75
N GLY A 145 -0.10 24.64 -4.14
CA GLY A 145 -1.56 24.53 -4.07
C GLY A 145 -2.09 23.36 -4.91
N ASN A 146 -1.62 23.23 -6.15
CA ASN A 146 -1.99 22.13 -7.03
C ASN A 146 -1.46 20.77 -6.54
N TYR A 147 -0.27 20.74 -5.95
CA TYR A 147 0.28 19.52 -5.35
C TYR A 147 -0.58 19.01 -4.19
N PHE A 148 -0.99 19.88 -3.27
CA PHE A 148 -1.89 19.50 -2.18
C PHE A 148 -3.28 19.11 -2.67
N SER A 149 -3.78 19.79 -3.71
CA SER A 149 -5.01 19.37 -4.38
C SER A 149 -4.86 17.97 -4.99
N GLY A 150 -3.71 17.66 -5.59
CA GLY A 150 -3.41 16.34 -6.13
C GLY A 150 -3.39 15.29 -5.03
N LEU A 151 -2.72 15.55 -3.91
CA LEU A 151 -2.72 14.65 -2.75
C LEU A 151 -4.14 14.41 -2.20
N SER A 152 -4.95 15.47 -2.11
CA SER A 152 -6.34 15.36 -1.66
C SER A 152 -7.19 14.55 -2.64
N ALA A 153 -7.01 14.72 -3.95
CA ALA A 153 -7.67 13.90 -4.96
C ALA A 153 -7.22 12.43 -4.85
N ALA A 154 -5.93 12.21 -4.64
CA ALA A 154 -5.33 10.89 -4.55
C ALA A 154 -5.86 10.08 -3.34
N VAL A 155 -6.04 10.72 -2.19
CA VAL A 155 -6.67 10.09 -1.02
C VAL A 155 -8.16 9.77 -1.25
N ARG A 156 -8.84 10.52 -2.11
CA ARG A 156 -10.24 10.25 -2.48
C ARG A 156 -10.36 9.23 -3.61
N ASP A 157 -9.31 9.03 -4.40
CA ASP A 157 -9.26 8.06 -5.49
C ASP A 157 -9.10 6.64 -4.94
N PHE A 158 -9.90 5.73 -5.50
CA PHE A 158 -9.92 4.33 -5.06
C PHE A 158 -8.61 3.62 -5.39
N TRP A 159 -8.16 3.69 -6.65
CA TRP A 159 -6.97 2.95 -7.09
C TRP A 159 -5.74 3.44 -6.36
N PHE A 160 -5.58 4.76 -6.26
CA PHE A 160 -4.45 5.36 -5.56
C PHE A 160 -4.39 4.93 -4.08
N SER A 161 -5.51 5.05 -3.35
CA SER A 161 -5.59 4.63 -1.95
C SER A 161 -5.37 3.12 -1.79
N PHE A 162 -5.94 2.33 -2.68
CA PHE A 162 -5.84 0.87 -2.68
C PHE A 162 -4.38 0.41 -2.86
N TYR A 163 -3.66 0.99 -3.83
CA TYR A 163 -2.27 0.62 -4.09
C TYR A 163 -1.28 1.17 -3.08
N ILE A 164 -1.48 2.38 -2.55
CA ILE A 164 -0.65 2.89 -1.45
C ILE A 164 -0.77 1.97 -0.24
N LEU A 165 -2.00 1.60 0.14
CA LEU A 165 -2.22 0.69 1.26
C LEU A 165 -1.55 -0.67 1.00
N GLY A 166 -1.72 -1.22 -0.20
CA GLY A 166 -1.07 -2.48 -0.58
C GLY A 166 0.45 -2.43 -0.54
N ARG A 167 1.06 -1.35 -1.06
CA ARG A 167 2.51 -1.13 -0.98
C ARG A 167 2.98 -1.04 0.47
N LEU A 168 2.28 -0.30 1.32
CA LEU A 168 2.62 -0.18 2.75
C LEU A 168 2.53 -1.53 3.47
N VAL A 169 1.49 -2.32 3.22
CA VAL A 169 1.34 -3.67 3.78
C VAL A 169 2.47 -4.58 3.30
N LEU A 170 2.80 -4.55 2.01
CA LEU A 170 3.88 -5.36 1.44
C LEU A 170 5.25 -4.97 2.00
N ILE A 171 5.55 -3.67 2.07
CA ILE A 171 6.76 -3.12 2.71
C ILE A 171 6.87 -3.61 4.14
N PHE A 172 5.77 -3.56 4.89
CA PHE A 172 5.72 -4.04 6.27
C PHE A 172 5.99 -5.55 6.37
N LEU A 173 5.31 -6.37 5.55
CA LEU A 173 5.47 -7.83 5.56
C LEU A 173 6.88 -8.27 5.13
N VAL A 174 7.42 -7.67 4.07
CA VAL A 174 8.79 -7.95 3.60
C VAL A 174 9.82 -7.48 4.62
N GLY A 175 9.64 -6.29 5.19
CA GLY A 175 10.49 -5.77 6.26
C GLY A 175 10.51 -6.69 7.47
N LEU A 176 9.34 -7.18 7.90
CA LEU A 176 9.19 -8.10 9.02
C LEU A 176 9.82 -9.48 8.73
N PHE A 177 9.53 -10.06 7.57
CA PHE A 177 10.08 -11.37 7.17
C PHE A 177 11.60 -11.31 6.97
N GLY A 178 12.11 -10.31 6.25
CA GLY A 178 13.55 -10.13 6.03
C GLY A 178 14.31 -9.91 7.34
N SER A 179 13.74 -9.13 8.26
CA SER A 179 14.32 -8.94 9.60
C SER A 179 14.30 -10.22 10.42
N PHE A 180 13.23 -11.01 10.29
CA PHE A 180 13.15 -12.31 10.95
C PHE A 180 14.25 -13.26 10.46
N VAL A 181 14.51 -13.32 9.16
CA VAL A 181 15.59 -14.15 8.59
C VAL A 181 16.97 -13.73 9.13
N ILE A 182 17.28 -12.43 9.17
CA ILE A 182 18.58 -11.96 9.65
C ILE A 182 18.70 -12.10 11.17
N PHE A 183 17.64 -11.80 11.91
CA PHE A 183 17.59 -12.02 13.36
C PHE A 183 17.78 -13.50 13.70
N PHE A 184 17.12 -14.40 12.96
CA PHE A 184 17.30 -15.84 13.08
C PHE A 184 18.74 -16.27 12.78
N ALA A 185 19.34 -15.76 11.69
CA ALA A 185 20.74 -16.05 11.37
C ALA A 185 21.69 -15.60 12.50
N PHE A 186 21.43 -14.43 13.11
CA PHE A 186 22.16 -13.97 14.28
C PHE A 186 22.01 -14.92 15.48
N LEU A 187 20.78 -15.35 15.80
CA LEU A 187 20.52 -16.31 16.89
C LEU A 187 21.23 -17.64 16.65
N LEU A 188 21.18 -18.14 15.41
CA LEU A 188 21.85 -19.36 15.01
C LEU A 188 23.36 -19.22 15.24
N ILE A 189 24.01 -18.19 14.70
CA ILE A 189 25.45 -17.95 14.87
C ILE A 189 25.82 -17.80 16.36
N ARG A 190 24.96 -17.14 17.15
CA ARG A 190 25.18 -16.88 18.59
C ARG A 190 25.09 -18.16 19.44
N TYR A 191 24.12 -19.02 19.18
CA TYR A 191 23.78 -20.16 20.06
C TYR A 191 24.19 -21.53 19.52
N LEU A 192 24.51 -21.67 18.24
CA LEU A 192 24.93 -22.94 17.64
C LEU A 192 26.16 -23.56 18.33
N PRO A 193 27.23 -22.81 18.69
CA PRO A 193 28.34 -23.39 19.45
C PRO A 193 27.93 -23.91 20.83
N LEU A 194 26.92 -23.30 21.44
CA LEU A 194 26.40 -23.69 22.76
C LEU A 194 25.53 -24.94 22.66
N LEU A 195 24.75 -25.07 21.59
CA LEU A 195 24.01 -26.29 21.26
C LEU A 195 24.95 -27.47 21.07
N VAL A 196 25.99 -27.31 20.25
CA VAL A 196 27.00 -28.37 20.03
C VAL A 196 27.72 -28.73 21.32
N HIS A 197 28.06 -27.74 22.16
CA HIS A 197 28.65 -28.00 23.47
C HIS A 197 27.72 -28.81 24.38
N GLY A 198 26.44 -28.46 24.45
CA GLY A 198 25.45 -29.18 25.26
C GLY A 198 25.20 -30.60 24.77
N LEU A 199 25.11 -30.81 23.44
CA LEU A 199 24.97 -32.14 22.85
C LEU A 199 26.22 -33.00 23.12
N HIS A 200 27.42 -32.44 23.03
CA HIS A 200 28.65 -33.16 23.38
C HIS A 200 28.70 -33.57 24.84
N GLU A 201 28.21 -32.74 25.76
CA GLU A 201 28.10 -33.15 27.17
C GLU A 201 27.07 -34.24 27.39
N TRP A 202 25.96 -34.21 26.65
CA TRP A 202 24.89 -35.19 26.77
C TRP A 202 25.24 -36.56 26.18
N VAL A 203 25.87 -36.58 25.00
CA VAL A 203 26.26 -37.81 24.27
C VAL A 203 27.56 -38.41 24.83
N GLY A 204 28.28 -37.68 25.70
CA GLY A 204 29.50 -38.15 26.34
C GLY A 204 30.67 -38.33 25.34
N THR A 205 31.52 -39.33 25.58
CA THR A 205 32.70 -39.61 24.73
C THR A 205 32.38 -40.37 23.44
N VAL A 206 31.10 -40.69 23.18
CA VAL A 206 30.69 -41.51 22.02
C VAL A 206 30.94 -40.79 20.70
N LEU A 207 30.79 -39.46 20.66
CA LEU A 207 30.98 -38.64 19.46
C LEU A 207 31.93 -37.47 19.72
N ASN A 208 32.96 -37.37 18.88
CA ASN A 208 33.89 -36.25 18.91
C ASN A 208 33.19 -34.94 18.48
N ARG A 209 33.66 -33.79 18.98
CA ARG A 209 33.07 -32.46 18.67
C ARG A 209 32.86 -32.19 17.17
N PRO A 210 33.79 -32.48 16.25
CA PRO A 210 33.57 -32.25 14.82
C PRO A 210 32.41 -33.08 14.25
N ALA A 211 32.23 -34.30 14.73
CA ALA A 211 31.12 -35.15 14.29
C ALA A 211 29.78 -34.55 14.71
N ILE A 212 29.66 -34.03 15.94
CA ILE A 212 28.45 -33.38 16.43
C ILE A 212 28.13 -32.12 15.62
N TRP A 213 29.15 -31.35 15.21
CA TRP A 213 28.97 -30.21 14.30
C TRP A 213 28.34 -30.64 12.98
N VAL A 214 28.88 -31.71 12.35
CA VAL A 214 28.33 -32.25 11.11
C VAL A 214 26.87 -32.68 11.33
N TRP A 215 26.58 -33.45 12.38
CA TRP A 215 25.22 -33.89 12.70
C TRP A 215 24.23 -32.74 12.89
N VAL A 216 24.59 -31.71 13.65
CA VAL A 216 23.72 -30.55 13.88
C VAL A 216 23.47 -29.77 12.59
N LEU A 217 24.51 -29.58 11.76
CA LEU A 217 24.35 -28.91 10.47
C LEU A 217 23.51 -29.76 9.51
N THR A 218 23.74 -31.08 9.46
CA THR A 218 22.91 -32.00 8.67
C THR A 218 21.46 -31.92 9.10
N LEU A 219 21.14 -31.97 10.39
CA LEU A 219 19.75 -31.87 10.88
C LEU A 219 19.12 -30.50 10.60
N LEU A 220 19.89 -29.42 10.65
CA LEU A 220 19.39 -28.07 10.37
C LEU A 220 19.09 -27.88 8.87
N PHE A 221 19.94 -28.40 8.01
CA PHE A 221 19.85 -28.22 6.55
C PHE A 221 19.20 -29.40 5.83
N ILE A 222 18.85 -30.49 6.52
CA ILE A 222 18.13 -31.63 5.93
C ILE A 222 16.91 -31.19 5.14
N PRO A 223 16.10 -30.17 5.55
CA PRO A 223 14.91 -29.77 4.79
C PRO A 223 15.22 -29.44 3.32
N LEU A 224 16.36 -28.79 3.06
CA LEU A 224 16.78 -28.43 1.69
C LEU A 224 17.01 -29.62 0.76
N PHE A 225 17.27 -30.81 1.31
CA PHE A 225 17.61 -32.01 0.55
C PHE A 225 16.43 -32.99 0.41
N ILE A 226 15.36 -32.81 1.18
CA ILE A 226 14.19 -33.72 1.21
C ILE A 226 12.92 -33.05 0.68
N ASP A 227 13.06 -32.10 -0.26
CA ASP A 227 11.96 -31.31 -0.83
C ASP A 227 11.09 -30.57 0.20
N ILE A 228 11.62 -30.35 1.41
CA ILE A 228 10.98 -29.52 2.43
C ILE A 228 11.47 -28.09 2.24
N SER A 229 10.51 -27.20 2.14
CA SER A 229 10.76 -25.78 1.90
C SER A 229 11.68 -25.12 2.94
N PRO A 230 12.42 -24.05 2.56
CA PRO A 230 13.35 -23.35 3.47
C PRO A 230 12.70 -22.76 4.73
N GLY A 231 11.38 -22.53 4.73
CA GLY A 231 10.65 -22.03 5.90
C GLY A 231 10.79 -22.94 7.13
N PHE A 232 10.94 -24.25 6.92
CA PHE A 232 11.17 -25.20 8.02
C PHE A 232 12.52 -25.06 8.69
N ILE A 233 13.55 -24.55 8.00
CA ILE A 233 14.86 -24.30 8.60
C ILE A 233 14.74 -23.25 9.72
N LEU A 234 13.90 -22.23 9.51
CA LEU A 234 13.62 -21.21 10.52
C LEU A 234 12.93 -21.84 11.74
N LEU A 235 11.91 -22.66 11.53
CA LEU A 235 11.15 -23.30 12.61
C LEU A 235 12.00 -24.31 13.39
N VAL A 236 12.64 -25.24 12.70
CA VAL A 236 13.51 -26.28 13.28
C VAL A 236 14.69 -25.65 14.00
N GLY A 237 15.35 -24.67 13.37
CA GLY A 237 16.45 -23.96 14.00
C GLY A 237 16.04 -23.20 15.26
N LEU A 238 14.86 -22.56 15.26
CA LEU A 238 14.35 -21.88 16.46
C LEU A 238 14.11 -22.86 17.59
N CYS A 239 13.53 -24.04 17.31
CA CYS A 239 13.36 -25.10 18.29
C CYS A 239 14.71 -25.52 18.91
N PHE A 240 15.76 -25.65 18.10
CA PHE A 240 17.09 -26.04 18.60
C PHE A 240 17.74 -24.97 19.49
N VAL A 241 17.63 -23.68 19.15
CA VAL A 241 18.27 -22.61 19.92
C VAL A 241 17.39 -22.06 21.07
N TRP A 242 16.10 -22.41 21.10
CA TRP A 242 15.09 -21.91 22.03
C TRP A 242 15.51 -21.91 23.50
N TRP A 243 16.15 -23.01 23.94
CA TRP A 243 16.57 -23.19 25.32
C TRP A 243 17.62 -22.17 25.78
N PHE A 244 18.45 -21.70 24.86
CA PHE A 244 19.57 -20.80 25.15
C PHE A 244 19.18 -19.32 25.09
N MET A 245 18.13 -18.99 24.34
CA MET A 245 17.67 -17.63 24.11
C MET A 245 17.29 -16.88 25.40
N THR A 246 17.50 -15.57 25.41
CA THR A 246 17.05 -14.67 26.48
C THR A 246 15.52 -14.48 26.46
N GLY A 247 14.96 -13.86 27.49
CA GLY A 247 13.52 -13.57 27.55
C GLY A 247 13.04 -12.65 26.40
N SER A 248 13.82 -11.62 26.06
CA SER A 248 13.51 -10.71 24.95
C SER A 248 13.57 -11.42 23.60
N GLU A 249 14.60 -12.25 23.38
CA GLU A 249 14.74 -13.03 22.14
C GLU A 249 13.58 -14.01 21.96
N ARG A 250 13.17 -14.73 23.01
CA ARG A 250 12.03 -15.66 22.94
C ARG A 250 10.72 -14.93 22.63
N LEU A 251 10.51 -13.77 23.24
CA LEU A 251 9.33 -12.96 22.98
C LEU A 251 9.28 -12.51 21.51
N ILE A 252 10.40 -11.99 20.98
CA ILE A 252 10.50 -11.57 19.58
C ILE A 252 10.23 -12.76 18.65
N SER A 253 10.94 -13.88 18.83
CA SER A 253 10.78 -15.06 17.96
C SER A 253 9.38 -15.65 18.04
N ALA A 254 8.79 -15.78 19.23
CA ALA A 254 7.42 -16.27 19.37
C ALA A 254 6.41 -15.33 18.69
N THR A 255 6.55 -14.02 18.91
CA THR A 255 5.68 -13.02 18.29
C THR A 255 5.80 -13.07 16.77
N LEU A 256 7.01 -13.18 16.22
CA LEU A 256 7.23 -13.24 14.77
C LEU A 256 6.68 -14.50 14.14
N VAL A 257 6.83 -15.65 14.81
CA VAL A 257 6.22 -16.90 14.34
C VAL A 257 4.70 -16.77 14.32
N VAL A 258 4.09 -16.24 15.39
CA VAL A 258 2.63 -16.00 15.42
C VAL A 258 2.20 -15.02 14.34
N VAL A 259 2.88 -13.88 14.19
CA VAL A 259 2.54 -12.84 13.19
C VAL A 259 2.69 -13.38 11.77
N LEU A 260 3.79 -14.06 11.45
CA LEU A 260 4.02 -14.65 10.12
C LEU A 260 3.04 -15.77 9.82
N SER A 261 2.69 -16.59 10.81
CA SER A 261 1.66 -17.63 10.65
C SER A 261 0.26 -17.04 10.48
N LEU A 262 -0.06 -15.93 11.15
CA LEU A 262 -1.32 -15.21 10.93
C LEU A 262 -1.34 -14.49 9.57
N ALA A 263 -0.20 -14.01 9.09
CA ALA A 263 -0.08 -13.35 7.79
C ALA A 263 -0.48 -14.27 6.61
N VAL A 264 -0.44 -15.59 6.81
CA VAL A 264 -0.90 -16.59 5.84
C VAL A 264 -2.38 -16.41 5.48
N TYR A 265 -3.24 -16.05 6.44
CA TYR A 265 -4.66 -15.79 6.19
C TYR A 265 -4.89 -14.50 5.39
N TRP A 266 -3.91 -13.60 5.40
CA TRP A 266 -3.95 -12.36 4.65
C TRP A 266 -3.34 -12.52 3.24
N LEU A 267 -2.83 -13.69 2.88
CA LEU A 267 -2.21 -13.92 1.56
C LEU A 267 -3.18 -13.67 0.39
N PRO A 268 -4.45 -14.12 0.42
CA PRO A 268 -5.42 -13.80 -0.64
C PRO A 268 -5.71 -12.30 -0.75
N VAL A 269 -5.78 -11.62 0.40
CA VAL A 269 -5.90 -10.15 0.48
C VAL A 269 -4.68 -9.50 -0.18
N THR A 270 -3.48 -10.01 0.09
CA THR A 270 -2.26 -9.47 -0.52
C THR A 270 -2.22 -9.61 -2.04
N LEU A 271 -2.73 -10.73 -2.57
CA LEU A 271 -2.84 -10.92 -4.01
C LEU A 271 -3.87 -10.00 -4.66
N SER A 272 -4.85 -9.50 -3.89
CA SER A 272 -5.83 -8.53 -4.41
C SER A 272 -5.14 -7.25 -4.90
N TRP A 273 -4.09 -6.79 -4.22
CA TRP A 273 -3.30 -5.65 -4.69
C TRP A 273 -2.51 -5.91 -5.97
N LEU A 274 -2.34 -7.18 -6.38
CA LEU A 274 -1.65 -7.53 -7.62
C LEU A 274 -2.61 -7.75 -8.78
N THR A 275 -3.77 -8.34 -8.49
CA THR A 275 -4.72 -8.81 -9.52
C THR A 275 -5.91 -7.89 -9.72
N ALA A 276 -6.20 -6.97 -8.78
CA ALA A 276 -7.36 -6.08 -8.88
C ALA A 276 -7.37 -5.26 -10.17
N GLY A 277 -6.22 -4.75 -10.61
CA GLY A 277 -6.11 -4.00 -11.86
C GLY A 277 -6.30 -4.82 -13.14
N GLN A 278 -6.49 -6.13 -13.02
CA GLN A 278 -6.80 -7.02 -14.14
C GLN A 278 -8.28 -7.43 -14.16
N SER A 279 -9.10 -6.95 -13.22
CA SER A 279 -10.54 -7.22 -13.16
C SER A 279 -11.31 -6.12 -13.91
N PRO A 280 -11.91 -6.43 -15.07
CA PRO A 280 -12.81 -5.54 -15.81
C PRO A 280 -13.96 -5.04 -14.94
N GLU A 281 -14.50 -5.88 -14.05
CA GLU A 281 -15.59 -5.47 -13.15
C GLU A 281 -15.14 -4.36 -12.22
N LEU A 282 -14.00 -4.55 -11.54
CA LEU A 282 -13.53 -3.55 -10.59
C LEU A 282 -13.12 -2.24 -11.29
N ILE A 283 -12.58 -2.33 -12.51
CA ILE A 283 -12.28 -1.16 -13.34
C ILE A 283 -13.57 -0.41 -13.70
N LEU A 284 -14.56 -1.11 -14.28
CA LEU A 284 -15.88 -0.55 -14.61
C LEU A 284 -16.52 0.14 -13.41
N LEU A 285 -16.59 -0.55 -12.27
CA LEU A 285 -17.17 -0.02 -11.04
C LEU A 285 -16.44 1.24 -10.57
N SER A 286 -15.11 1.25 -10.65
CA SER A 286 -14.29 2.38 -10.24
C SER A 286 -14.48 3.61 -11.14
N GLN A 287 -14.73 3.41 -12.44
CA GLN A 287 -14.99 4.46 -13.43
C GLN A 287 -16.41 5.00 -13.28
N VAL A 288 -17.40 4.13 -13.07
CA VAL A 288 -18.79 4.52 -12.80
C VAL A 288 -18.89 5.38 -11.54
N VAL A 289 -18.24 4.98 -10.44
CA VAL A 289 -18.25 5.75 -9.19
C VAL A 289 -17.58 7.12 -9.34
N ARG A 290 -16.55 7.22 -10.20
CA ARG A 290 -15.96 8.50 -10.59
C ARG A 290 -16.86 9.31 -11.51
N GLY A 291 -17.68 8.65 -12.33
CA GLY A 291 -18.42 9.29 -13.41
C GLY A 291 -17.51 9.56 -14.62
N ASP A 292 -16.58 8.65 -14.90
CA ASP A 292 -15.66 8.72 -16.02
C ASP A 292 -16.31 8.15 -17.30
N ALA A 293 -16.10 8.81 -18.44
CA ALA A 293 -16.58 8.40 -19.75
C ALA A 293 -16.01 7.05 -20.21
N ALA A 294 -14.83 6.67 -19.72
CA ALA A 294 -14.18 5.41 -20.10
C ALA A 294 -14.93 4.16 -19.61
N ALA A 295 -15.91 4.30 -18.71
CA ALA A 295 -16.73 3.20 -18.19
C ALA A 295 -17.38 2.38 -19.32
N SER A 296 -17.89 3.03 -20.37
CA SER A 296 -18.57 2.36 -21.48
C SER A 296 -17.67 1.35 -22.21
N GLY A 297 -16.36 1.62 -22.31
CA GLY A 297 -15.40 0.75 -22.98
C GLY A 297 -15.22 -0.62 -22.32
N TRP A 298 -15.57 -0.75 -21.04
CA TRP A 298 -15.42 -1.99 -20.26
C TRP A 298 -16.70 -2.85 -20.23
N VAL A 299 -17.85 -2.30 -20.63
CA VAL A 299 -19.13 -3.02 -20.62
C VAL A 299 -19.09 -4.31 -21.43
N PRO A 300 -18.60 -4.34 -22.69
CA PRO A 300 -18.61 -5.58 -23.48
C PRO A 300 -17.79 -6.72 -22.83
N GLN A 301 -16.63 -6.39 -22.25
CA GLN A 301 -15.75 -7.37 -21.60
C GLN A 301 -16.34 -7.95 -20.30
N VAL A 302 -17.21 -7.17 -19.65
CA VAL A 302 -17.92 -7.59 -18.44
C VAL A 302 -19.13 -8.47 -18.83
N GLU A 303 -19.89 -8.08 -19.86
CA GLU A 303 -21.06 -8.83 -20.34
C GLU A 303 -20.71 -10.22 -20.91
N GLU A 304 -19.48 -10.43 -21.40
CA GLU A 304 -18.98 -11.74 -21.83
C GLU A 304 -18.86 -12.77 -20.69
N ARG A 305 -18.88 -12.34 -19.42
CA ARG A 305 -18.72 -13.23 -18.26
C ARG A 305 -20.05 -13.89 -17.89
N ALA A 306 -20.04 -15.18 -17.61
CA ALA A 306 -21.29 -15.92 -17.35
C ALA A 306 -22.03 -15.52 -16.06
N ASP A 307 -21.43 -14.75 -15.16
CA ASP A 307 -21.94 -14.43 -13.82
C ASP A 307 -22.02 -12.92 -13.51
N TYR A 308 -21.83 -12.04 -14.50
CA TYR A 308 -21.85 -10.59 -14.27
C TYR A 308 -23.20 -10.09 -13.75
N ASP A 309 -24.29 -10.72 -14.18
CA ASP A 309 -25.68 -10.40 -13.86
C ASP A 309 -26.05 -10.73 -12.41
N LYS A 310 -25.30 -11.60 -11.74
CA LYS A 310 -25.49 -11.94 -10.31
C LYS A 310 -24.95 -10.87 -9.38
N ASN A 311 -24.04 -10.02 -9.86
CA ASN A 311 -23.38 -9.01 -9.05
C ASN A 311 -24.08 -7.66 -9.24
N TRP A 312 -24.95 -7.28 -8.28
CA TRP A 312 -25.80 -6.09 -8.44
C TRP A 312 -25.05 -4.78 -8.77
N PRO A 313 -23.86 -4.45 -8.21
CA PRO A 313 -23.13 -3.23 -8.57
C PRO A 313 -22.68 -3.28 -10.03
N VAL A 314 -22.30 -4.46 -10.53
CA VAL A 314 -21.84 -4.65 -11.92
C VAL A 314 -23.02 -4.50 -12.86
N LEU A 315 -24.11 -5.22 -12.59
CA LEU A 315 -25.35 -5.10 -13.38
C LEU A 315 -25.91 -3.67 -13.33
N PHE A 316 -25.80 -2.97 -12.18
CA PHE A 316 -26.14 -1.55 -12.05
C PHE A 316 -25.26 -0.66 -12.92
N SER A 317 -23.94 -0.86 -12.89
CA SER A 317 -23.01 -0.13 -13.74
C SER A 317 -23.33 -0.33 -15.23
N VAL A 318 -23.62 -1.56 -15.67
CA VAL A 318 -24.05 -1.84 -17.04
C VAL A 318 -25.36 -1.10 -17.36
N ALA A 319 -26.38 -1.19 -16.50
CA ALA A 319 -27.65 -0.49 -16.70
C ALA A 319 -27.48 1.03 -16.83
N LEU A 320 -26.58 1.61 -16.03
CA LEU A 320 -26.25 3.03 -16.07
C LEU A 320 -25.57 3.41 -17.39
N GLU A 321 -24.61 2.62 -17.87
CA GLU A 321 -23.95 2.88 -19.14
C GLU A 321 -24.92 2.74 -20.32
N LYS A 322 -25.80 1.73 -20.33
CA LYS A 322 -26.87 1.62 -21.34
C LYS A 322 -27.79 2.84 -21.35
N LYS A 323 -28.11 3.40 -20.18
CA LYS A 323 -28.86 4.67 -20.09
C LYS A 323 -28.07 5.82 -20.73
N ARG A 324 -26.76 5.94 -20.44
CA ARG A 324 -25.89 6.99 -21.00
C ARG A 324 -25.76 6.91 -22.52
N GLU A 325 -25.78 5.70 -23.07
CA GLU A 325 -25.82 5.45 -24.52
C GLU A 325 -27.17 5.80 -25.17
N GLY A 326 -28.22 6.06 -24.38
CA GLY A 326 -29.58 6.27 -24.87
C GLY A 326 -30.37 4.97 -25.10
N ASN A 327 -29.79 3.82 -24.77
CA ASN A 327 -30.44 2.49 -24.85
C ASN A 327 -31.39 2.28 -23.66
N TYR A 328 -32.42 3.13 -23.54
CA TYR A 328 -33.33 3.18 -22.39
C TYR A 328 -34.11 1.88 -22.15
N ALA A 329 -34.48 1.16 -23.23
CA ALA A 329 -35.19 -0.11 -23.11
C ALA A 329 -34.32 -1.18 -22.43
N GLU A 330 -33.06 -1.32 -22.86
CA GLU A 330 -32.11 -2.25 -22.26
C GLU A 330 -31.77 -1.82 -20.82
N ALA A 331 -31.55 -0.52 -20.58
CA ALA A 331 -31.33 -0.01 -19.24
C ALA A 331 -32.46 -0.39 -18.26
N LEU A 332 -33.73 -0.20 -18.67
CA LEU A 332 -34.89 -0.59 -17.87
C LEU A 332 -34.97 -2.11 -17.65
N GLU A 333 -34.63 -2.92 -18.65
CA GLU A 333 -34.57 -4.38 -18.48
C GLU A 333 -33.55 -4.78 -17.41
N ARG A 334 -32.33 -4.22 -17.46
CA ARG A 334 -31.29 -4.47 -16.46
C ARG A 334 -31.70 -3.96 -15.07
N TYR A 335 -32.34 -2.79 -14.97
CA TYR A 335 -32.89 -2.32 -13.70
C TYR A 335 -34.02 -3.20 -13.15
N GLN A 336 -34.86 -3.77 -14.00
CA GLN A 336 -35.86 -4.75 -13.58
C GLN A 336 -35.22 -6.04 -13.07
N GLN A 337 -34.13 -6.50 -13.69
CA GLN A 337 -33.34 -7.62 -13.18
C GLN A 337 -32.74 -7.27 -11.80
N LEU A 338 -32.23 -6.05 -11.62
CA LEU A 338 -31.72 -5.58 -10.32
C LEU A 338 -32.79 -5.54 -9.24
N LEU A 339 -34.02 -5.10 -9.54
CA LEU A 339 -35.12 -5.14 -8.57
C LEU A 339 -35.50 -6.57 -8.14
N LYS A 340 -35.21 -7.60 -8.95
CA LYS A 340 -35.39 -9.00 -8.52
C LYS A 340 -34.31 -9.45 -7.54
N LEU A 341 -33.08 -8.94 -7.70
CA LEU A 341 -31.94 -9.25 -6.81
C LEU A 341 -32.00 -8.46 -5.50
N GLU A 342 -32.35 -7.17 -5.59
CA GLU A 342 -32.27 -6.18 -4.53
C GLU A 342 -33.54 -5.28 -4.55
N PRO A 343 -34.71 -5.81 -4.14
CA PRO A 343 -36.02 -5.18 -4.37
C PRO A 343 -36.26 -3.83 -3.68
N ASP A 344 -35.46 -3.48 -2.67
CA ASP A 344 -35.68 -2.29 -1.82
C ASP A 344 -34.58 -1.22 -1.92
N ARG A 345 -33.77 -1.25 -2.98
CA ARG A 345 -32.68 -0.29 -3.16
C ARG A 345 -33.16 1.01 -3.83
N SER A 346 -33.17 2.10 -3.07
CA SER A 346 -33.47 3.47 -3.56
C SER A 346 -32.67 3.83 -4.81
N ILE A 347 -31.39 3.47 -4.82
CA ILE A 347 -30.49 3.69 -5.95
C ILE A 347 -31.02 3.15 -7.27
N ILE A 348 -31.67 1.98 -7.28
CA ILE A 348 -32.25 1.42 -8.51
C ILE A 348 -33.48 2.24 -8.91
N LEU A 349 -34.35 2.55 -7.96
CA LEU A 349 -35.60 3.27 -8.19
C LEU A 349 -35.36 4.69 -8.71
N ASN A 350 -34.43 5.44 -8.10
CA ASN A 350 -34.03 6.76 -8.57
C ASN A 350 -33.53 6.70 -10.01
N ASN A 351 -32.61 5.78 -10.31
CA ASN A 351 -32.05 5.69 -11.66
C ASN A 351 -33.05 5.17 -12.70
N MET A 352 -34.02 4.33 -12.33
CA MET A 352 -35.17 4.00 -13.20
C MET A 352 -36.02 5.25 -13.47
N GLY A 353 -36.29 6.06 -12.44
CA GLY A 353 -36.94 7.36 -12.59
C GLY A 353 -36.21 8.26 -13.58
N ASN A 354 -34.87 8.29 -13.52
CA ASN A 354 -34.03 9.03 -14.48
C ASN A 354 -34.25 8.55 -15.92
N VAL A 355 -34.36 7.23 -16.14
CA VAL A 355 -34.64 6.71 -17.48
C VAL A 355 -36.02 7.18 -17.98
N TYR A 356 -37.06 7.11 -17.14
CA TYR A 356 -38.40 7.60 -17.51
C TYR A 356 -38.42 9.11 -17.75
N PHE A 357 -37.68 9.88 -16.95
CA PHE A 357 -37.53 11.32 -17.14
C PHE A 357 -36.91 11.64 -18.50
N LEU A 358 -35.83 10.95 -18.87
CA LEU A 358 -35.16 11.11 -20.17
C LEU A 358 -36.05 10.66 -21.35
N MET A 359 -37.00 9.76 -21.11
CA MET A 359 -38.04 9.38 -22.07
C MET A 359 -39.24 10.34 -22.11
N GLN A 360 -39.21 11.46 -21.36
CA GLN A 360 -40.33 12.41 -21.18
C GLN A 360 -41.61 11.80 -20.58
N ARG A 361 -41.45 10.68 -19.86
CA ARG A 361 -42.52 9.96 -19.15
C ARG A 361 -42.58 10.43 -17.69
N HIS A 362 -43.06 11.65 -17.50
CA HIS A 362 -42.96 12.37 -16.23
C HIS A 362 -43.80 11.75 -15.10
N ASP A 363 -44.94 11.13 -15.40
CA ASP A 363 -45.79 10.48 -14.40
C ASP A 363 -45.10 9.25 -13.79
N GLU A 364 -44.49 8.42 -14.64
CA GLU A 364 -43.72 7.26 -14.23
C GLU A 364 -42.46 7.69 -13.48
N ALA A 365 -41.74 8.69 -13.99
CA ALA A 365 -40.57 9.24 -13.30
C ALA A 365 -40.92 9.71 -11.88
N MET A 366 -42.01 10.48 -11.74
CA MET A 366 -42.52 10.93 -10.43
C MET A 366 -42.85 9.75 -9.51
N ALA A 367 -43.50 8.69 -10.02
CA ALA A 367 -43.84 7.52 -9.22
C ALA A 367 -42.58 6.81 -8.68
N PHE A 368 -41.56 6.63 -9.53
CA PHE A 368 -40.30 6.01 -9.14
C PHE A 368 -39.49 6.87 -8.16
N TYR A 369 -39.42 8.20 -8.37
CA TYR A 369 -38.76 9.10 -7.41
C TYR A 369 -39.45 9.11 -6.05
N LYS A 370 -40.78 9.16 -6.01
CA LYS A 370 -41.54 9.07 -4.75
C LYS A 370 -41.33 7.73 -4.06
N LEU A 371 -41.27 6.63 -4.81
CA LEU A 371 -40.98 5.32 -4.26
C LEU A 371 -39.54 5.26 -3.70
N SER A 372 -38.58 5.84 -4.42
CA SER A 372 -37.19 5.97 -3.95
C SER A 372 -37.09 6.74 -2.64
N ILE A 373 -37.74 7.91 -2.54
CA ILE A 373 -37.82 8.72 -1.31
C ILE A 373 -38.50 7.94 -0.18
N THR A 374 -39.53 7.16 -0.48
CA THR A 374 -40.19 6.30 0.52
C THR A 374 -39.25 5.23 1.07
N LYS A 375 -38.38 4.66 0.23
CA LYS A 375 -37.38 3.66 0.65
C LYS A 375 -36.19 4.30 1.35
N ASN A 376 -35.77 5.48 0.92
CA ASN A 376 -34.69 6.26 1.52
C ASN A 376 -35.04 7.75 1.55
N PRO A 377 -35.61 8.25 2.67
CA PRO A 377 -35.93 9.67 2.82
C PRO A 377 -34.72 10.60 2.90
N GLN A 378 -33.50 10.04 2.97
CA GLN A 378 -32.24 10.79 3.00
C GLN A 378 -31.51 10.75 1.64
N ASP A 379 -32.19 10.35 0.57
CA ASP A 379 -31.63 10.44 -0.78
C ASP A 379 -31.88 11.83 -1.40
N ALA A 380 -30.86 12.69 -1.30
CA ALA A 380 -30.89 14.01 -1.91
C ALA A 380 -31.07 13.98 -3.44
N ALA A 381 -30.60 12.92 -4.13
CA ALA A 381 -30.73 12.81 -5.59
C ALA A 381 -32.20 12.65 -5.99
N SER A 382 -32.95 11.77 -5.33
CA SER A 382 -34.39 11.59 -5.60
C SER A 382 -35.21 12.85 -5.34
N HIS A 383 -34.93 13.59 -4.26
CA HIS A 383 -35.60 14.87 -3.97
C HIS A 383 -35.29 15.91 -5.06
N TYR A 384 -34.02 16.05 -5.45
CA TYR A 384 -33.63 16.93 -6.56
C TYR A 384 -34.31 16.53 -7.87
N ASN A 385 -34.34 15.25 -8.21
CA ASN A 385 -34.95 14.77 -9.44
C ASN A 385 -36.47 14.92 -9.46
N LEU A 386 -37.14 14.71 -8.32
CA LEU A 386 -38.56 15.00 -8.19
C LEU A 386 -38.86 16.49 -8.38
N SER A 387 -37.97 17.38 -7.89
CA SER A 387 -38.09 18.82 -8.14
C SER A 387 -38.00 19.16 -9.64
N LEU A 388 -37.16 18.45 -10.41
CA LEU A 388 -37.08 18.63 -11.86
C LEU A 388 -38.38 18.21 -12.54
N VAL A 389 -38.96 17.06 -12.15
CA VAL A 389 -40.26 16.63 -12.69
C VAL A 389 -41.34 17.67 -12.40
N TYR A 390 -41.42 18.19 -11.17
CA TYR A 390 -42.39 19.22 -10.83
C TYR A 390 -42.18 20.52 -11.63
N ARG A 391 -40.93 20.89 -11.96
CA ARG A 391 -40.66 22.03 -12.84
C ARG A 391 -41.15 21.80 -14.27
N GLU A 392 -40.91 20.63 -14.84
CA GLU A 392 -41.43 20.26 -16.17
C GLU A 392 -42.96 20.26 -16.20
N LEU A 393 -43.60 19.90 -15.09
CA LEU A 393 -45.06 19.95 -14.91
C LEU A 393 -45.59 21.32 -14.45
N LEU A 394 -44.76 22.36 -14.40
CA LEU A 394 -45.11 23.73 -13.98
C LEU A 394 -45.66 23.84 -12.53
N ARG A 395 -45.34 22.89 -11.66
CA ARG A 395 -45.70 22.85 -10.24
C ARG A 395 -44.59 23.44 -9.38
N PHE A 396 -44.36 24.75 -9.51
CA PHE A 396 -43.21 25.43 -8.93
C PHE A 396 -43.12 25.35 -7.39
N THR A 397 -44.25 25.43 -6.67
CA THR A 397 -44.26 25.33 -5.21
C THR A 397 -43.77 23.96 -4.71
N ASP A 398 -44.23 22.89 -5.36
CA ASP A 398 -43.79 21.53 -5.01
C ASP A 398 -42.32 21.31 -5.40
N ALA A 399 -41.90 21.87 -6.53
CA ALA A 399 -40.50 21.83 -6.94
C ALA A 399 -39.56 22.51 -5.93
N GLU A 400 -39.92 23.70 -5.46
CA GLU A 400 -39.12 24.44 -4.47
C GLU A 400 -38.99 23.65 -3.16
N GLN A 401 -40.09 23.06 -2.67
CA GLN A 401 -40.08 22.22 -1.47
C GLN A 401 -39.13 21.02 -1.58
N GLU A 402 -39.17 20.30 -2.71
CA GLU A 402 -38.32 19.13 -2.93
C GLU A 402 -36.85 19.54 -3.14
N TYR A 403 -36.60 20.66 -3.81
CA TYR A 403 -35.25 21.20 -3.98
C TYR A 403 -34.63 21.63 -2.64
N GLU A 404 -35.39 22.31 -1.78
CA GLU A 404 -34.98 22.64 -0.41
C GLU A 404 -34.76 21.39 0.45
N ALA A 405 -35.57 20.35 0.27
CA ALA A 405 -35.34 19.06 0.93
C ALA A 405 -33.99 18.46 0.50
N ALA A 406 -33.70 18.44 -0.80
CA ALA A 406 -32.42 17.95 -1.33
C ALA A 406 -31.22 18.73 -0.76
N GLN A 407 -31.32 20.06 -0.69
CA GLN A 407 -30.28 20.92 -0.11
C GLN A 407 -30.09 20.68 1.39
N ARG A 408 -31.18 20.49 2.15
CA ARG A 408 -31.10 20.18 3.59
C ARG A 408 -30.42 18.85 3.85
N ILE A 409 -30.66 17.85 3.01
CA ILE A 409 -30.06 16.52 3.13
C ILE A 409 -28.57 16.58 2.76
N ASN A 410 -28.23 17.17 1.61
CA ASN A 410 -26.85 17.24 1.15
C ASN A 410 -26.56 18.49 0.31
N LEU A 411 -26.29 19.60 1.00
CA LEU A 411 -25.95 20.88 0.36
C LEU A 411 -24.72 20.76 -0.55
N SER A 412 -23.69 20.03 -0.11
CA SER A 412 -22.45 19.87 -0.89
C SER A 412 -22.69 19.17 -2.23
N LEU A 413 -23.53 18.13 -2.25
CA LEU A 413 -23.85 17.40 -3.47
C LEU A 413 -24.60 18.31 -4.45
N ILE A 414 -25.62 19.02 -3.98
CA ILE A 414 -26.43 19.93 -4.80
C ILE A 414 -25.59 21.08 -5.36
N GLN A 415 -24.71 21.68 -4.55
CA GLN A 415 -23.81 22.74 -5.01
C GLN A 415 -22.77 22.27 -6.02
N SER A 416 -22.32 21.02 -5.91
CA SER A 416 -21.34 20.44 -6.84
C SER A 416 -21.95 19.96 -8.17
N TYR A 417 -23.28 19.80 -8.22
CA TYR A 417 -23.95 19.25 -9.39
C TYR A 417 -24.20 20.33 -10.45
N PRO A 418 -23.83 20.11 -11.72
CA PRO A 418 -23.92 21.13 -12.76
C PRO A 418 -25.34 21.49 -13.19
N GLY A 419 -26.36 20.73 -12.76
CA GLY A 419 -27.77 21.05 -13.03
C GLY A 419 -28.23 20.81 -14.47
N LEU A 420 -27.52 19.96 -15.23
CA LEU A 420 -27.73 19.73 -16.67
C LEU A 420 -28.59 18.50 -17.00
N GLY A 421 -29.26 17.92 -16.01
CA GLY A 421 -30.10 16.73 -16.18
C GLY A 421 -30.57 16.16 -14.84
N PRO A 422 -31.13 14.94 -14.83
CA PRO A 422 -31.38 14.21 -13.60
C PRO A 422 -30.07 13.72 -12.97
N MET A 423 -30.01 13.78 -11.64
CA MET A 423 -28.88 13.32 -10.84
C MET A 423 -28.92 11.80 -10.66
N ASP A 424 -27.84 11.13 -11.03
CA ASP A 424 -27.68 9.71 -10.77
C ASP A 424 -27.31 9.46 -9.31
N GLU A 425 -28.00 8.52 -8.66
CA GLU A 425 -27.57 7.98 -7.37
C GLU A 425 -26.54 6.90 -7.66
N LEU A 426 -25.32 7.03 -7.13
CA LEU A 426 -24.24 6.06 -7.33
C LEU A 426 -23.98 5.30 -6.03
N PHE A 427 -23.49 4.06 -6.15
CA PHE A 427 -23.16 3.27 -4.99
C PHE A 427 -21.87 3.74 -4.32
N SER A 428 -21.74 3.51 -3.01
CA SER A 428 -20.60 3.99 -2.23
C SER A 428 -19.27 3.36 -2.68
N LYS A 429 -18.20 4.15 -2.61
CA LYS A 429 -16.80 3.70 -2.79
C LYS A 429 -16.44 2.52 -1.88
N THR A 430 -17.14 2.31 -0.76
CA THR A 430 -16.92 1.17 0.16
C THR A 430 -17.17 -0.19 -0.53
N ILE A 431 -18.03 -0.23 -1.54
CA ILE A 431 -18.30 -1.45 -2.32
C ILE A 431 -17.07 -1.85 -3.14
N LEU A 432 -16.32 -0.88 -3.67
CA LEU A 432 -15.08 -1.14 -4.39
C LEU A 432 -14.08 -1.89 -3.50
N TRP A 433 -13.93 -1.47 -2.25
CA TRP A 433 -13.09 -2.15 -1.26
C TRP A 433 -13.58 -3.57 -0.95
N LYS A 434 -14.89 -3.75 -0.78
CA LYS A 434 -15.48 -5.07 -0.51
C LYS A 434 -15.23 -6.05 -1.66
N ILE A 435 -15.39 -5.59 -2.91
CA ILE A 435 -15.16 -6.42 -4.10
C ILE A 435 -13.67 -6.66 -4.29
N ALA A 436 -12.84 -5.64 -4.13
CA ALA A 436 -11.39 -5.78 -4.27
C ALA A 436 -10.83 -6.83 -3.29
N PHE A 437 -11.31 -6.88 -2.05
CA PHE A 437 -10.89 -7.88 -1.06
C PHE A 437 -11.72 -9.15 -1.01
N SER A 438 -12.70 -9.31 -1.91
CA SER A 438 -13.42 -10.58 -2.02
C SER A 438 -12.48 -11.69 -2.49
N ASN A 439 -12.66 -12.88 -1.91
CA ASN A 439 -11.94 -14.07 -2.35
C ASN A 439 -12.44 -14.47 -3.74
N SER A 440 -11.49 -14.82 -4.61
CA SER A 440 -11.76 -15.39 -5.93
C SER A 440 -10.96 -16.70 -6.03
N PRO A 441 -11.46 -17.72 -6.75
CA PRO A 441 -10.74 -18.98 -6.94
C PRO A 441 -9.30 -18.77 -7.45
N SER A 442 -9.07 -17.75 -8.27
CA SER A 442 -7.74 -17.39 -8.77
C SER A 442 -6.81 -16.90 -7.66
N LYS A 443 -7.31 -16.08 -6.73
CA LYS A 443 -6.57 -15.58 -5.56
C LYS A 443 -6.28 -16.69 -4.56
N GLU A 444 -7.24 -17.58 -4.34
CA GLU A 444 -7.05 -18.74 -3.45
C GLU A 444 -6.00 -19.70 -4.02
N ALA A 445 -6.11 -20.06 -5.30
CA ALA A 445 -5.11 -20.89 -5.98
C ALA A 445 -3.72 -20.23 -6.02
N GLY A 446 -3.65 -18.92 -6.26
CA GLY A 446 -2.41 -18.16 -6.20
C GLY A 446 -1.77 -18.16 -4.81
N SER A 447 -2.59 -17.99 -3.76
CA SER A 447 -2.15 -18.00 -2.37
C SER A 447 -1.62 -19.36 -1.97
N GLN A 448 -2.33 -20.41 -2.39
CA GLN A 448 -1.91 -21.79 -2.15
C GLN A 448 -0.57 -22.09 -2.81
N LYS A 449 -0.38 -21.74 -4.09
CA LYS A 449 0.90 -21.92 -4.81
C LYS A 449 2.05 -21.18 -4.12
N LEU A 450 1.82 -19.93 -3.71
CA LEU A 450 2.83 -19.13 -3.02
C LEU A 450 3.18 -19.73 -1.66
N PHE A 451 2.18 -20.17 -0.89
CA PHE A 451 2.37 -20.79 0.41
C PHE A 451 3.13 -22.12 0.32
N GLU A 452 2.73 -23.00 -0.61
CA GLU A 452 3.40 -24.28 -0.84
C GLU A 452 4.88 -24.09 -1.20
N LYS A 453 5.22 -23.07 -2.00
CA LYS A 453 6.62 -22.73 -2.30
C LYS A 453 7.46 -22.42 -1.05
N ILE A 454 6.84 -21.88 0.00
CA ILE A 454 7.51 -21.44 1.23
C ILE A 454 7.44 -22.48 2.35
N MET A 455 6.37 -23.29 2.40
CA MET A 455 6.01 -24.17 3.53
C MET A 455 5.71 -25.64 3.14
N ARG A 456 6.05 -26.12 1.93
CA ARG A 456 5.93 -27.54 1.55
C ARG A 456 6.56 -28.46 2.61
N PRO A 457 5.88 -29.56 3.04
CA PRO A 457 4.65 -30.14 2.49
C PRO A 457 3.32 -29.60 3.05
N LEU A 458 3.31 -28.54 3.87
CA LEU A 458 2.05 -27.97 4.34
C LEU A 458 1.32 -27.21 3.24
N SER A 459 0.00 -27.37 3.22
CA SER A 459 -0.94 -26.58 2.44
C SER A 459 -1.52 -25.45 3.28
N LEU A 460 -2.10 -24.45 2.61
CA LEU A 460 -2.75 -23.31 3.28
C LEU A 460 -3.88 -23.77 4.23
N GLU A 461 -4.62 -24.81 3.84
CA GLU A 461 -5.73 -25.41 4.60
C GLU A 461 -5.27 -26.10 5.89
N THR A 462 -4.03 -26.61 5.91
CA THR A 462 -3.45 -27.30 7.08
C THR A 462 -2.68 -26.35 8.01
N SER A 463 -2.56 -25.06 7.65
CA SER A 463 -1.86 -24.02 8.43
C SER A 463 -2.39 -23.76 9.86
N PRO A 464 -3.69 -23.90 10.19
CA PRO A 464 -4.15 -23.74 11.58
C PRO A 464 -3.56 -24.78 12.53
N TYR A 465 -3.30 -26.00 12.03
CA TYR A 465 -2.67 -27.07 12.81
C TYR A 465 -1.19 -26.79 13.08
N LEU A 466 -0.49 -26.10 12.16
CA LEU A 466 0.88 -25.62 12.39
C LEU A 466 0.91 -24.57 13.51
N LEU A 467 -0.04 -23.63 13.52
CA LEU A 467 -0.18 -22.62 14.58
C LEU A 467 -0.40 -23.26 15.94
N VAL A 468 -1.29 -24.25 16.04
CA VAL A 468 -1.57 -25.00 17.27
C VAL A 468 -0.37 -25.86 17.68
N PHE A 469 0.31 -26.50 16.74
CA PHE A 469 1.50 -27.33 17.02
C PHE A 469 2.69 -26.49 17.47
N VAL A 470 2.92 -25.33 16.84
CA VAL A 470 4.01 -24.42 17.19
C VAL A 470 3.69 -23.67 18.49
N ALA A 471 2.46 -23.20 18.70
CA ALA A 471 2.04 -22.60 19.97
C ALA A 471 2.06 -23.63 21.11
N GLY A 472 1.55 -24.83 20.87
CA GLY A 472 1.59 -25.96 21.81
C GLY A 472 3.02 -26.37 22.14
N GLY A 473 3.90 -26.45 21.13
CA GLY A 473 5.33 -26.72 21.29
C GLY A 473 6.04 -25.64 22.10
N VAL A 474 5.80 -24.36 21.80
CA VAL A 474 6.36 -23.21 22.53
C VAL A 474 5.88 -23.18 23.99
N ILE A 475 4.60 -23.44 24.24
CA ILE A 475 4.00 -23.47 25.58
C ILE A 475 4.53 -24.68 26.37
N ALA A 476 4.51 -25.88 25.78
CA ALA A 476 5.06 -27.09 26.39
C ALA A 476 6.56 -26.96 26.68
N MET A 477 7.33 -26.37 25.77
CA MET A 477 8.77 -26.10 25.98
C MET A 477 9.03 -25.02 27.04
N ARG A 478 8.15 -24.01 27.16
CA ARG A 478 8.22 -22.99 28.22
C ARG A 478 7.95 -23.59 29.60
N LEU A 479 6.95 -24.47 29.69
CA LEU A 479 6.55 -25.19 30.90
C LEU A 479 7.57 -26.25 31.31
N ALA A 480 8.23 -26.92 30.36
CA ALA A 480 9.15 -28.00 30.67
C ALA A 480 10.42 -27.52 31.40
N LEU A 481 11.22 -26.58 30.86
CA LEU A 481 12.64 -26.47 31.29
C LEU A 481 13.31 -25.07 31.21
N SER A 482 12.57 -23.98 30.98
CA SER A 482 13.16 -22.68 30.56
C SER A 482 14.16 -22.02 31.54
N ARG A 483 14.07 -22.25 32.86
CA ARG A 483 15.00 -21.63 33.83
C ARG A 483 16.37 -22.32 33.91
N LYS A 484 16.50 -23.58 33.51
CA LYS A 484 17.72 -24.39 33.75
C LYS A 484 18.79 -24.26 32.67
N TYR A 485 18.45 -23.77 31.46
CA TYR A 485 19.36 -23.79 30.31
C TYR A 485 19.54 -22.44 29.59
N THR A 486 18.92 -21.37 30.10
CA THR A 486 19.08 -20.02 29.53
C THR A 486 20.55 -19.60 29.58
N ALA A 487 21.09 -19.15 28.44
CA ALA A 487 22.49 -18.76 28.36
C ALA A 487 22.76 -17.51 29.22
N ILE A 488 23.84 -17.53 29.98
CA ILE A 488 24.26 -16.39 30.80
C ILE A 488 25.28 -15.58 30.00
N PRO A 489 25.07 -14.28 29.76
CA PRO A 489 26.09 -13.47 29.11
C PRO A 489 27.27 -13.22 30.05
N CYS A 490 28.49 -13.43 29.54
CA CYS A 490 29.72 -13.09 30.24
C CYS A 490 29.79 -11.58 30.52
N THR A 491 29.97 -11.16 31.77
CA THR A 491 30.09 -9.73 32.16
C THR A 491 31.30 -9.03 31.52
N LEU A 492 32.36 -9.78 31.23
CA LEU A 492 33.59 -9.24 30.66
C LEU A 492 33.53 -9.15 29.13
N CYS A 493 33.09 -10.21 28.44
CA CYS A 493 33.17 -10.29 26.96
C CYS A 493 31.84 -10.49 26.24
N GLY A 494 30.71 -10.57 26.95
CA GLY A 494 29.37 -10.73 26.35
C GLY A 494 29.07 -12.11 25.75
N ARG A 495 30.03 -13.03 25.62
CA ARG A 495 29.77 -14.37 25.07
C ARG A 495 28.73 -15.14 25.91
N PRO A 496 27.80 -15.88 25.27
CA PRO A 496 26.88 -16.75 25.97
C PRO A 496 27.64 -17.90 26.64
N ILE A 497 27.28 -18.20 27.88
CA ILE A 497 27.86 -19.28 28.69
C ILE A 497 26.76 -20.29 29.02
N CYS A 498 27.11 -21.57 29.00
CA CYS A 498 26.23 -22.64 29.49
C CYS A 498 25.92 -22.42 30.98
N PHE A 499 24.63 -22.46 31.35
CA PHE A 499 24.18 -22.32 32.73
C PHE A 499 24.83 -23.37 33.66
N HIS A 500 24.97 -24.61 33.19
CA HIS A 500 25.55 -25.71 33.98
C HIS A 500 27.05 -25.49 34.27
N CYS A 501 27.80 -25.05 33.27
CA CYS A 501 29.23 -24.75 33.40
C CYS A 501 29.48 -23.52 34.30
N GLN A 502 28.58 -22.52 34.27
CA GLN A 502 28.64 -21.35 35.15
C GLN A 502 28.48 -21.75 36.63
N ARG A 503 27.55 -22.67 36.96
CA ARG A 503 27.39 -23.15 38.36
C ARG A 503 28.65 -23.82 38.91
N ARG A 504 29.51 -24.37 38.05
CA ARG A 504 30.80 -24.98 38.45
C ARG A 504 31.96 -23.99 38.53
N ILE A 505 31.84 -22.80 37.93
CA ILE A 505 32.90 -21.78 37.84
C ILE A 505 32.41 -20.50 38.55
N LEU A 506 32.74 -20.36 39.84
CA LEU A 506 32.79 -19.16 40.73
C LEU A 506 31.74 -18.03 40.56
N ASP A 507 31.36 -17.39 41.67
CA ASP A 507 30.27 -16.40 41.84
C ASP A 507 30.14 -15.25 40.83
N ILE A 508 31.15 -14.97 40.00
CA ILE A 508 31.15 -13.91 39.00
C ILE A 508 30.81 -14.49 37.62
N LYS A 509 29.69 -14.02 37.02
CA LYS A 509 29.15 -14.38 35.68
C LYS A 509 30.15 -14.22 34.51
N THR A 510 31.18 -15.05 34.44
CA THR A 510 32.33 -14.94 33.51
C THR A 510 32.59 -16.25 32.77
N CYS A 511 32.92 -16.16 31.48
CA CYS A 511 33.22 -17.35 30.67
C CYS A 511 34.60 -17.91 31.03
N SER A 512 34.83 -19.21 30.83
CA SER A 512 36.07 -19.91 31.20
C SER A 512 37.34 -19.25 30.66
N THR A 513 37.32 -18.72 29.42
CA THR A 513 38.45 -17.97 28.85
C THR A 513 38.69 -16.64 29.57
N CYS A 514 37.63 -15.89 29.86
CA CYS A 514 37.77 -14.61 30.56
C CYS A 514 38.19 -14.82 32.00
N TRP A 515 37.62 -15.83 32.68
CA TRP A 515 37.98 -16.20 34.03
C TRP A 515 39.45 -16.65 34.11
N ARG A 516 39.92 -17.49 33.17
CA ARG A 516 41.34 -17.90 33.12
C ARG A 516 42.27 -16.71 32.90
N ASN A 517 41.89 -15.79 32.01
CA ASN A 517 42.64 -14.57 31.77
C ASN A 517 42.58 -13.60 32.97
N PHE A 518 41.50 -13.61 33.76
CA PHE A 518 41.29 -12.75 34.93
C PHE A 518 41.96 -13.29 36.21
N LYS A 519 41.87 -14.60 36.46
CA LYS A 519 42.49 -15.28 37.61
C LYS A 519 44.02 -15.28 37.54
N ASN A 520 44.59 -15.26 36.34
CA ASN A 520 46.03 -15.26 36.11
C ASN A 520 46.60 -13.88 35.75
N VAL A 521 45.88 -12.77 36.00
CA VAL A 521 46.42 -11.43 35.73
C VAL A 521 47.62 -11.18 36.64
N LYS A 522 48.82 -11.33 36.09
CA LYS A 522 50.08 -10.92 36.73
C LYS A 522 50.69 -9.69 36.03
N ARG A 523 50.27 -9.35 34.80
CA ARG A 523 50.81 -8.23 34.00
C ARG A 523 49.71 -7.47 33.21
N LYS A 524 49.98 -6.21 32.84
CA LYS A 524 49.10 -5.36 32.00
C LYS A 524 48.74 -5.99 30.63
N SER A 525 49.55 -6.93 30.13
CA SER A 525 49.31 -7.66 28.86
C SER A 525 48.07 -8.56 28.88
N ASP A 526 47.64 -9.03 30.04
CA ASP A 526 46.52 -10.00 30.13
C ASP A 526 45.15 -9.28 30.02
N LEU A 527 45.09 -8.04 30.53
CA LEU A 527 44.00 -7.09 30.28
C LEU A 527 43.91 -6.68 28.79
N HIS A 528 45.05 -6.70 28.08
CA HIS A 528 45.09 -6.36 26.66
C HIS A 528 44.30 -7.36 25.81
N GLN A 529 44.31 -8.66 26.12
CA GLN A 529 43.54 -9.66 25.38
C GLN A 529 42.02 -9.49 25.54
N ILE A 530 41.55 -9.10 26.73
CA ILE A 530 40.13 -8.80 26.97
C ILE A 530 39.72 -7.54 26.17
N LYS A 531 40.58 -6.51 26.15
CA LYS A 531 40.38 -5.29 25.34
C LYS A 531 40.38 -5.58 23.83
N ILE A 532 41.29 -6.42 23.32
CA ILE A 532 41.30 -6.83 21.90
C ILE A 532 39.97 -7.48 21.53
N ARG A 533 39.48 -8.40 22.35
CA ARG A 533 38.25 -9.13 22.08
C ARG A 533 37.00 -8.23 22.15
N ARG A 534 36.93 -7.29 23.08
CA ARG A 534 35.88 -6.25 23.09
C ARG A 534 35.94 -5.36 21.84
N ARG A 535 37.15 -4.91 21.46
CA ARG A 535 37.35 -4.13 20.22
C ARG A 535 36.88 -4.90 18.99
N TRP A 536 37.12 -6.21 18.93
CA TRP A 536 36.64 -7.04 17.83
C TRP A 536 35.11 -7.06 17.78
N ILE A 537 34.43 -7.31 18.90
CA ILE A 537 32.95 -7.27 18.97
C ILE A 537 32.41 -5.90 18.54
N PHE A 538 32.99 -4.80 19.01
CA PHE A 538 32.55 -3.46 18.62
C PHE A 538 32.82 -3.17 17.14
N ARG A 539 33.96 -3.61 16.60
CA ARG A 539 34.26 -3.48 15.16
C ARG A 539 33.27 -4.30 14.33
N THR A 540 33.01 -5.54 14.70
CA THR A 540 32.05 -6.41 14.01
C THR A 540 30.64 -5.83 14.05
N ALA A 541 30.19 -5.34 15.22
CA ALA A 541 28.89 -4.69 15.35
C ALA A 541 28.76 -3.44 14.45
N ARG A 542 29.82 -2.62 14.37
CA ARG A 542 29.86 -1.45 13.47
C ARG A 542 29.81 -1.86 11.99
N TRP A 543 30.63 -2.83 11.58
CA TRP A 543 30.65 -3.33 10.20
C TRP A 543 29.31 -3.94 9.78
N ILE A 544 28.70 -4.74 10.65
CA ILE A 544 27.38 -5.32 10.38
C ILE A 544 26.31 -4.23 10.34
N SER A 545 26.37 -3.22 11.20
CA SER A 545 25.45 -2.06 11.15
C SER A 545 25.57 -1.22 9.89
N ILE A 546 26.71 -1.27 9.19
CA ILE A 546 26.87 -0.59 7.89
C ILE A 546 26.07 -1.34 6.82
N LEU A 547 26.16 -2.68 6.81
CA LEU A 547 25.49 -3.56 5.84
C LEU A 547 23.99 -3.73 6.14
N PHE A 548 23.65 -3.90 7.41
CA PHE A 548 22.30 -4.13 7.92
C PHE A 548 22.06 -3.25 9.16
N PRO A 549 21.62 -1.99 8.97
CA PRO A 549 21.22 -1.11 10.07
C PRO A 549 20.27 -1.81 11.03
N GLY A 550 20.53 -1.66 12.33
CA GLY A 550 19.82 -2.38 13.39
C GLY A 550 20.46 -3.71 13.82
N ALA A 551 21.14 -4.45 12.93
CA ALA A 551 21.70 -5.76 13.29
C ALA A 551 22.86 -5.68 14.31
N GLY A 552 23.60 -4.56 14.34
CA GLY A 552 24.63 -4.32 15.37
C GLY A 552 24.06 -4.20 16.79
N HIS A 553 22.80 -3.76 16.96
CA HIS A 553 22.14 -3.66 18.26
C HIS A 553 21.96 -5.04 18.94
N PHE A 554 21.92 -6.12 18.15
CA PHE A 554 21.84 -7.48 18.67
C PHE A 554 23.07 -7.85 19.52
N TYR A 555 24.26 -7.34 19.17
CA TYR A 555 25.49 -7.55 19.97
C TYR A 555 25.47 -6.80 21.30
N PHE A 556 24.65 -5.74 21.40
CA PHE A 556 24.53 -4.93 22.60
C PHE A 556 23.36 -5.34 23.50
N GLY A 557 22.60 -6.38 23.13
CA GLY A 557 21.43 -6.82 23.89
C GLY A 557 20.24 -5.86 23.78
N GLN A 558 20.14 -5.10 22.68
CA GLN A 558 19.01 -4.22 22.38
C GLN A 558 18.20 -4.81 21.22
N GLU A 559 17.69 -6.05 21.41
CA GLU A 559 17.14 -6.84 20.31
C GLU A 559 15.91 -6.21 19.68
N MET A 560 15.01 -5.64 20.49
CA MET A 560 13.80 -4.95 20.01
C MET A 560 14.12 -3.76 19.10
N LYS A 561 15.06 -2.90 19.53
CA LYS A 561 15.45 -1.72 18.75
C LYS A 561 16.12 -2.12 17.44
N GLY A 562 17.03 -3.11 17.52
CA GLY A 562 17.70 -3.65 16.34
C GLY A 562 16.72 -4.20 15.31
N PHE A 563 15.73 -4.97 15.77
CA PHE A 563 14.71 -5.56 14.91
C PHE A 563 13.86 -4.49 14.22
N VAL A 564 13.38 -3.48 14.95
CA VAL A 564 12.57 -2.40 14.38
C VAL A 564 13.36 -1.61 13.34
N PHE A 565 14.60 -1.22 13.64
CA PHE A 565 15.44 -0.50 12.68
C PHE A 565 15.73 -1.32 11.43
N GLN A 566 15.94 -2.62 11.60
CA GLN A 566 16.16 -3.53 10.50
C GLN A 566 14.91 -3.71 9.63
N ALA A 567 13.72 -3.81 10.23
CA ALA A 567 12.47 -3.97 9.49
C ALA A 567 12.14 -2.75 8.66
N VAL A 568 12.33 -1.56 9.24
CA VAL A 568 12.17 -0.29 8.51
C VAL A 568 13.19 -0.19 7.37
N PHE A 569 14.45 -0.54 7.62
CA PHE A 569 15.49 -0.51 6.60
C PHE A 569 15.21 -1.43 5.41
N ILE A 570 14.86 -2.69 5.68
CA ILE A 570 14.54 -3.68 4.63
C ILE A 570 13.27 -3.26 3.88
N GLY A 571 12.28 -2.70 4.58
CA GLY A 571 11.08 -2.15 3.96
C GLY A 571 11.41 -1.01 2.98
N ILE A 572 12.27 -0.07 3.36
CA ILE A 572 12.69 1.03 2.47
C ILE A 572 13.51 0.51 1.28
N LEU A 573 14.44 -0.43 1.51
CA LEU A 573 15.18 -1.07 0.43
C LEU A 573 14.25 -1.77 -0.56
N PHE A 574 13.21 -2.44 -0.06
CA PHE A 574 12.21 -3.07 -0.91
C PHE A 574 11.52 -2.05 -1.83
N THR A 575 11.14 -0.88 -1.31
CA THR A 575 10.57 0.19 -2.14
C THR A 575 11.53 0.67 -3.23
N PHE A 576 12.82 0.74 -2.93
CA PHE A 576 13.84 1.18 -3.89
C PHE A 576 14.04 0.17 -5.04
N PHE A 577 14.17 -1.13 -4.73
CA PHE A 577 14.42 -2.17 -5.73
C PHE A 577 13.18 -2.56 -6.53
N PHE A 578 11.99 -2.49 -5.93
CA PHE A 578 10.73 -2.92 -6.57
C PHE A 578 9.89 -1.75 -7.10
N ARG A 579 10.56 -0.64 -7.41
CA ARG A 579 9.98 0.63 -7.91
C ARG A 579 9.07 0.46 -9.12
N SER A 580 9.39 -0.45 -10.04
CA SER A 580 8.70 -0.60 -11.32
C SER A 580 7.70 -1.76 -11.39
N GLY A 581 7.58 -2.57 -10.33
CA GLY A 581 7.17 -3.98 -10.50
C GLY A 581 5.88 -4.43 -9.80
N PHE A 582 5.42 -3.77 -8.74
CA PHE A 582 4.42 -4.41 -7.86
C PHE A 582 2.99 -3.88 -7.98
N SER A 583 2.76 -2.69 -8.51
CA SER A 583 1.40 -2.22 -8.72
C SER A 583 1.33 -1.08 -9.72
N ARG A 584 1.22 -1.41 -11.00
CA ARG A 584 0.65 -0.45 -11.94
C ARG A 584 -0.82 -0.33 -11.58
N ALA A 585 -1.24 0.87 -11.20
CA ALA A 585 -2.66 1.13 -11.19
C ALA A 585 -3.20 0.86 -12.61
N PRO A 586 -4.41 0.28 -12.75
CA PRO A 586 -5.04 0.16 -14.05
C PRO A 586 -5.50 1.53 -14.57
N THR A 587 -5.32 2.59 -13.77
CA THR A 587 -5.37 3.94 -14.27
C THR A 587 -4.35 4.04 -15.40
N GLU A 588 -4.85 4.37 -16.57
CA GLU A 588 -4.10 4.55 -17.82
C GLU A 588 -2.95 5.57 -17.69
N HIS A 589 -2.99 6.36 -16.62
CA HIS A 589 -1.92 7.17 -16.09
C HIS A 589 -0.86 6.31 -15.40
N GLY A 590 0.31 6.16 -16.01
CA GLY A 590 1.44 5.53 -15.33
C GLY A 590 1.91 6.32 -14.09
N GLU A 591 2.84 5.75 -13.35
CA GLU A 591 3.18 6.16 -11.97
C GLU A 591 3.84 7.55 -11.86
N ILE A 592 3.07 8.64 -11.85
CA ILE A 592 3.60 9.99 -11.52
C ILE A 592 4.14 10.02 -10.07
N LEU A 593 3.58 9.22 -9.17
CA LEU A 593 4.02 9.15 -7.76
C LEU A 593 5.33 8.35 -7.53
N GLY A 594 5.85 7.66 -8.56
CA GLY A 594 7.02 6.78 -8.45
C GLY A 594 8.35 7.52 -8.24
N PHE A 595 8.38 8.83 -8.45
CA PHE A 595 9.58 9.66 -8.32
C PHE A 595 9.51 10.65 -7.15
N VAL A 596 8.35 11.29 -6.94
CA VAL A 596 8.03 12.20 -5.81
C VAL A 596 8.34 11.53 -4.47
N SER A 597 8.13 10.21 -4.39
CA SER A 597 8.43 9.37 -3.24
C SER A 597 9.92 9.07 -3.06
N LEU A 598 10.73 8.99 -4.12
CA LEU A 598 12.10 8.47 -4.03
C LEU A 598 13.06 9.42 -3.30
N SER A 599 12.99 10.71 -3.61
CA SER A 599 13.83 11.74 -2.96
C SER A 599 13.48 11.90 -1.48
N LEU A 600 12.18 11.86 -1.14
CA LEU A 600 11.70 11.90 0.24
C LEU A 600 12.09 10.62 1.00
N ILE A 601 11.88 9.44 0.39
CA ILE A 601 12.25 8.14 0.97
C ILE A 601 13.76 8.07 1.19
N LEU A 602 14.58 8.49 0.21
CA LEU A 602 16.04 8.52 0.32
C LEU A 602 16.49 9.50 1.41
N PHE A 603 15.86 10.66 1.52
CA PHE A 603 16.18 11.63 2.57
C PHE A 603 15.86 11.08 3.97
N VAL A 604 14.65 10.54 4.16
CA VAL A 604 14.24 9.89 5.41
C VAL A 604 15.15 8.70 5.72
N PHE A 605 15.53 7.93 4.70
CA PHE A 605 16.47 6.82 4.81
C PHE A 605 17.85 7.26 5.29
N VAL A 606 18.44 8.30 4.72
CA VAL A 606 19.75 8.82 5.12
C VAL A 606 19.72 9.31 6.57
N ILE A 607 18.65 10.00 6.99
CA ILE A 607 18.48 10.46 8.37
C ILE A 607 18.36 9.26 9.32
N LEU A 608 17.46 8.31 9.03
CA LEU A 608 17.27 7.12 9.87
C LEU A 608 18.56 6.31 9.96
N TYR A 609 19.25 6.10 8.84
CA TYR A 609 20.53 5.42 8.79
C TYR A 609 21.58 6.11 9.69
N GLY A 610 21.70 7.44 9.58
CA GLY A 610 22.61 8.24 10.40
C GLY A 610 22.29 8.12 11.90
N LEU A 611 21.01 8.18 12.29
CA LEU A 611 20.56 8.03 13.67
C LEU A 611 20.87 6.63 14.22
N VAL A 612 20.59 5.57 13.44
CA VAL A 612 20.85 4.17 13.83
C VAL A 612 22.35 3.92 13.99
N PHE A 613 23.16 4.43 13.07
CA PHE A 613 24.61 4.27 13.14
C PHE A 613 25.21 5.05 14.33
N TYR A 614 24.73 6.28 14.57
CA TYR A 614 25.12 7.07 15.73
C TYR A 614 24.80 6.35 17.06
N ASP A 615 23.61 5.74 17.18
CA ASP A 615 23.22 5.00 18.37
C ASP A 615 24.15 3.79 18.62
N VAL A 616 24.54 3.07 17.58
CA VAL A 616 25.52 1.97 17.67
C VAL A 616 26.92 2.47 18.07
N LEU A 617 27.35 3.61 17.56
CA LEU A 617 28.61 4.23 17.98
C LEU A 617 28.58 4.61 19.46
N LYS A 618 27.48 5.21 19.92
CA LYS A 618 27.26 5.58 21.31
C LYS A 618 27.29 4.35 22.23
N LEU A 619 26.56 3.29 21.87
CA LEU A 619 26.57 2.03 22.61
C LEU A 619 27.95 1.36 22.64
N SER A 620 28.70 1.51 21.55
CA SER A 620 30.09 1.02 21.49
C SER A 620 31.01 1.82 22.41
N TYR A 621 30.78 3.11 22.59
CA TYR A 621 31.54 3.99 23.48
C TYR A 621 31.18 3.72 24.95
N ASP A 622 29.90 3.69 25.30
CA ASP A 622 29.41 3.50 26.67
C ASP A 622 29.83 2.13 27.27
N LYS A 623 30.02 1.11 26.42
CA LYS A 623 30.48 -0.24 26.85
C LYS A 623 31.99 -0.48 26.72
N ALA A 624 32.73 0.40 26.03
CA ALA A 624 34.18 0.29 25.87
C ALA A 624 34.91 0.69 27.15
#